data_AF-A0AAV4IR21-F1
#
_entry.id   AF-A0AAV4IR21-F1
#
_cell.length_a   1.000
_cell.length_b   1.000
_cell.length_c   1.000
_cell.angle_alpha   90.00
_cell.angle_beta   90.00
_cell.angle_gamma   90.00
#
_symmetry.space_group_name_H-M   'P 1'
#
loop_
_entity.id
_entity.type
_entity.pdbx_description
1 polymer ?
#
loop_
_entity_poly.entity_id
_entity_poly.type
_entity_poly.pdbx_seq_one_letter_code
_entity_poly.pdbx_strand_id
1 'polypeptide(L)'
;MVEKQRGAMETVLRETTWMNNSTREAALEKLEAMGLTNVLPKEGFEDKTLEKKHKDLVLTEEDYFQNEVNIRRAALKRNFEQLRDAYSSFEFDTTRVNAYYHLLFNRISKK
;
A
#
# COMPACT_ATOMS: atom_id res chain seq x y z
N MET A 1 14.37 1.59 -14.52
CA MET A 1 13.79 2.94 -14.44
C MET A 1 13.75 3.48 -13.01
N VAL A 2 13.07 2.81 -12.07
CA VAL A 2 13.00 3.25 -10.66
C VAL A 2 14.39 3.35 -10.03
N GLU A 3 15.25 2.34 -10.19
CA GLU A 3 16.62 2.39 -9.66
C GLU A 3 17.48 3.50 -10.28
N LYS A 4 17.23 3.87 -11.55
CA LYS A 4 17.91 5.02 -12.18
C LYS A 4 17.49 6.34 -11.52
N GLN A 5 16.21 6.49 -11.20
CA GLN A 5 15.70 7.65 -10.47
C GLN A 5 16.21 7.68 -9.03
N ARG A 6 16.33 6.52 -8.38
CA ARG A 6 16.92 6.40 -7.04
C ARG A 6 18.37 6.88 -7.05
N GLY A 7 19.19 6.41 -7.99
CA GLY A 7 20.57 6.86 -8.13
C GLY A 7 20.69 8.36 -8.40
N ALA A 8 19.84 8.92 -9.27
CA ALA A 8 19.82 10.36 -9.52
C ALA A 8 19.45 11.17 -8.25
N MET A 9 18.47 10.70 -7.48
CA MET A 9 18.11 11.33 -6.20
C MET A 9 19.26 11.24 -5.19
N GLU A 10 19.96 10.11 -5.14
CA GLU A 10 21.13 9.94 -4.28
C GLU A 10 22.23 10.97 -4.61
N THR A 11 22.54 11.15 -5.90
CA THR A 11 23.49 12.20 -6.36
C THR A 11 23.05 13.58 -5.89
N VAL A 12 21.77 13.94 -6.09
CA VAL A 12 21.24 15.25 -5.65
C VAL A 12 21.37 15.43 -4.13
N LEU A 13 21.07 14.41 -3.34
CA LEU A 13 21.20 14.47 -1.88
C LEU A 13 22.66 14.64 -1.45
N ARG A 14 23.61 14.02 -2.15
CA ARG A 14 25.05 14.15 -1.87
C ARG A 14 25.60 15.52 -2.20
N GLU A 15 25.14 16.13 -3.28
CA GLU A 15 25.66 17.40 -3.80
C GLU A 15 24.98 18.64 -3.19
N THR A 16 23.84 18.46 -2.52
CA THR A 16 23.08 19.60 -2.00
C THR A 16 23.81 20.32 -0.86
N THR A 17 23.81 21.65 -0.92
CA THR A 17 24.58 22.53 0.00
C THR A 17 23.77 23.04 1.18
N TRP A 18 22.43 22.92 1.15
CA TRP A 18 21.56 23.44 2.20
C TRP A 18 21.35 22.45 3.36
N MET A 19 21.62 21.15 3.16
CA MET A 19 21.54 20.13 4.20
C MET A 19 22.87 20.03 4.95
N ASN A 20 22.81 19.98 6.29
CA ASN A 20 23.94 19.55 7.09
C ASN A 20 24.20 18.05 6.95
N ASN A 21 25.37 17.58 7.42
CA ASN A 21 25.80 16.19 7.22
C ASN A 21 24.84 15.18 7.85
N SER A 22 24.35 15.41 9.08
CA SER A 22 23.44 14.47 9.75
C SER A 22 22.09 14.36 9.05
N THR A 23 21.55 15.47 8.52
CA THR A 23 20.30 15.46 7.75
C THR A 23 20.48 14.72 6.43
N ARG A 24 21.63 14.92 5.76
CA ARG A 24 21.96 14.23 4.52
C ARG A 24 22.07 12.71 4.73
N GLU A 25 22.76 12.28 5.77
CA GLU A 25 22.90 10.86 6.12
C GLU A 25 21.53 10.22 6.37
N ALA A 26 20.67 10.83 7.19
CA ALA A 26 19.32 10.34 7.44
C ALA A 26 18.45 10.28 6.16
N ALA A 27 18.62 11.24 5.24
CA ALA A 27 17.91 11.24 3.97
C ALA A 27 18.38 10.11 3.04
N LEU A 28 19.70 9.84 3.00
CA LEU A 28 20.28 8.73 2.25
C LEU A 28 19.85 7.38 2.81
N GLU A 29 19.86 7.21 4.14
CA GLU A 29 19.38 6.00 4.81
C GLU A 29 17.89 5.75 4.49
N LYS A 30 17.06 6.80 4.53
CA LYS A 30 15.65 6.71 4.13
C LYS A 30 15.50 6.34 2.66
N LEU A 31 16.32 6.89 1.77
CA LEU A 31 16.29 6.57 0.34
C LEU A 31 16.73 5.13 0.10
N GLU A 32 17.74 4.63 0.80
CA GLU A 32 18.22 3.25 0.70
C GLU A 32 17.14 2.25 1.17
N ALA A 33 16.51 2.53 2.31
CA ALA A 33 15.46 1.70 2.88
C ALA A 33 14.12 1.76 2.11
N MET A 34 13.98 2.64 1.11
CA MET A 34 12.72 2.83 0.41
C MET A 34 12.38 1.61 -0.46
N GLY A 35 11.30 0.91 -0.13
CA GLY A 35 10.88 -0.27 -0.87
C GLY A 35 10.10 0.05 -2.16
N LEU A 36 10.08 -0.91 -3.08
CA LEU A 36 9.23 -0.89 -4.27
C LEU A 36 8.24 -2.06 -4.19
N THR A 37 6.95 -1.75 -4.30
CA THR A 37 5.90 -2.77 -4.39
C THR A 37 5.40 -2.81 -5.82
N ASN A 38 5.61 -3.95 -6.49
CA ASN A 38 4.96 -4.24 -7.77
C ASN A 38 3.58 -4.86 -7.49
N VAL A 39 2.56 -4.39 -8.22
CA VAL A 39 1.13 -4.38 -7.85
C VAL A 39 0.46 -5.73 -7.61
N LEU A 40 1.09 -6.85 -7.92
CA LEU A 40 0.43 -8.16 -7.87
C LEU A 40 1.15 -9.10 -6.90
N PRO A 41 0.92 -9.00 -5.57
CA PRO A 41 1.16 -10.14 -4.71
C PRO A 41 0.23 -11.26 -5.19
N LYS A 42 0.80 -12.32 -5.76
CA LYS A 42 0.05 -13.48 -6.30
C LYS A 42 -0.91 -14.06 -5.27
N GLU A 43 -0.51 -14.02 -4.00
CA GLU A 43 -1.25 -14.50 -2.83
C GLU A 43 -2.60 -13.79 -2.62
N GLY A 44 -2.72 -12.52 -3.05
CA GLY A 44 -3.95 -11.73 -2.92
C GLY A 44 -5.05 -12.10 -3.92
N PHE A 45 -4.73 -12.93 -4.92
CA PHE A 45 -5.68 -13.46 -5.92
C PHE A 45 -5.89 -14.96 -5.77
N GLU A 46 -5.41 -15.57 -4.69
CA GLU A 46 -5.72 -16.96 -4.40
C GLU A 46 -7.17 -17.08 -3.93
N ASP A 47 -7.93 -18.01 -4.53
CA ASP A 47 -9.35 -18.21 -4.26
C ASP A 47 -9.63 -18.34 -2.76
N LYS A 48 -8.81 -19.12 -2.04
CA LYS A 48 -8.95 -19.31 -0.58
C LYS A 48 -8.80 -18.00 0.21
N THR A 49 -7.91 -17.11 -0.22
CA THR A 49 -7.66 -15.82 0.44
C THR A 49 -8.84 -14.88 0.20
N LEU A 50 -9.35 -14.83 -1.03
CA LEU A 50 -10.51 -14.03 -1.40
C LEU A 50 -11.80 -14.52 -0.73
N GLU A 51 -12.06 -15.83 -0.76
CA GLU A 51 -13.21 -16.45 -0.08
C GLU A 51 -13.18 -16.14 1.41
N LYS A 52 -12.04 -16.34 2.09
CA LYS A 52 -11.90 -16.04 3.52
C LYS A 52 -12.17 -14.56 3.81
N LYS A 53 -11.71 -13.64 2.96
CA LYS A 53 -11.90 -12.19 3.10
C LYS A 53 -13.35 -11.75 2.94
N HIS A 54 -14.12 -12.46 2.12
CA HIS A 54 -15.50 -12.13 1.77
C HIS A 54 -16.55 -13.08 2.35
N LYS A 55 -16.15 -14.04 3.20
CA LYS A 55 -17.02 -15.09 3.76
C LYS A 55 -18.31 -14.61 4.43
N ASP A 56 -18.30 -13.42 5.02
CA ASP A 56 -19.45 -12.85 5.75
C ASP A 56 -20.30 -11.90 4.87
N LEU A 57 -19.94 -11.70 3.60
CA LEU A 57 -20.63 -10.82 2.68
C LEU A 57 -21.71 -11.60 1.91
N VAL A 58 -22.97 -11.32 2.22
CA VAL A 58 -24.12 -11.87 1.49
C VAL A 58 -24.70 -10.81 0.57
N LEU A 59 -24.83 -11.16 -0.71
CA LEU A 59 -25.38 -10.31 -1.77
C LEU A 59 -26.51 -11.04 -2.49
N THR A 60 -27.49 -10.30 -2.98
CA THR A 60 -28.58 -10.83 -3.81
C THR A 60 -28.69 -10.02 -5.11
N GLU A 61 -29.23 -10.60 -6.17
CA GLU A 61 -29.46 -9.86 -7.42
C GLU A 61 -30.68 -8.92 -7.35
N GLU A 62 -31.49 -9.04 -6.29
CA GLU A 62 -32.82 -8.42 -6.18
C GLU A 62 -32.82 -7.11 -5.37
N ASP A 63 -31.85 -6.90 -4.49
CA ASP A 63 -31.83 -5.74 -3.57
C ASP A 63 -30.46 -5.04 -3.53
N TYR A 64 -30.29 -4.05 -4.41
CA TYR A 64 -29.10 -3.22 -4.45
C TYR A 64 -28.86 -2.43 -3.17
N PHE A 65 -29.92 -1.91 -2.53
CA PHE A 65 -29.76 -1.07 -1.33
C PHE A 65 -29.25 -1.92 -0.16
N GLN A 66 -29.84 -3.09 0.05
CA GLN A 66 -29.39 -4.00 1.09
C GLN A 66 -27.97 -4.52 0.83
N ASN A 67 -27.61 -4.74 -0.44
CA ASN A 67 -26.23 -5.07 -0.83
C ASN A 67 -25.24 -3.99 -0.40
N GLU A 68 -25.52 -2.71 -0.69
CA GLU A 68 -24.67 -1.59 -0.27
C GLU A 68 -24.52 -1.50 1.26
N VAL A 69 -25.60 -1.72 2.01
CA VAL A 69 -25.56 -1.80 3.48
C VAL A 69 -24.68 -2.95 3.95
N ASN A 70 -24.79 -4.13 3.33
CA ASN A 70 -24.00 -5.31 3.68
C ASN A 70 -22.50 -5.09 3.38
N ILE A 71 -22.18 -4.50 2.23
CA ILE A 71 -20.79 -4.14 1.85
C ILE A 71 -20.18 -3.20 2.88
N ARG A 72 -20.90 -2.13 3.25
CA ARG A 72 -20.42 -1.15 4.24
C ARG A 72 -20.24 -1.77 5.62
N ARG A 73 -21.18 -2.61 6.07
CA ARG A 73 -21.09 -3.32 7.35
C ARG A 73 -19.88 -4.26 7.38
N ALA A 74 -19.65 -5.03 6.31
CA ALA A 74 -18.51 -5.93 6.21
C ALA A 74 -17.16 -5.16 6.21
N ALA A 75 -17.08 -4.05 5.50
CA ALA A 75 -15.89 -3.19 5.50
C ALA A 75 -15.61 -2.63 6.90
N LEU A 76 -16.63 -2.13 7.60
CA LEU A 76 -16.49 -1.61 8.95
C LEU A 76 -16.02 -2.69 9.94
N LYS A 77 -16.61 -3.89 9.88
CA LYS A 77 -16.21 -5.03 10.72
C LYS A 77 -14.73 -5.37 10.52
N ARG A 78 -14.28 -5.50 9.26
CA ARG A 78 -12.86 -5.79 8.95
C ARG A 78 -11.92 -4.72 9.49
N ASN A 79 -12.29 -3.44 9.37
CA ASN A 79 -11.50 -2.35 9.93
C ASN A 79 -11.39 -2.43 11.46
N PHE A 80 -12.47 -2.83 12.16
CA PHE A 80 -12.45 -3.01 13.61
C PHE A 80 -11.64 -4.22 14.06
N GLU A 81 -11.67 -5.32 13.30
CA GLU A 81 -10.88 -6.52 13.58
C GLU A 81 -9.38 -6.22 13.56
N GLN A 82 -8.93 -5.33 12.66
CA GLN A 82 -7.53 -4.94 12.52
C GLN A 82 -7.00 -4.01 13.62
N LEU A 83 -7.85 -3.49 14.53
CA LEU A 83 -7.42 -2.53 15.56
C LEU A 83 -6.33 -3.05 16.51
N ARG A 84 -6.21 -4.37 16.66
CA ARG A 84 -5.23 -5.02 17.53
C ARG A 84 -4.11 -5.72 16.75
N ASP A 85 -4.21 -5.72 15.42
CA ASP A 85 -3.23 -6.36 14.58
C ASP A 85 -2.07 -5.40 14.28
N ALA A 86 -0.87 -5.96 14.11
CA ALA A 86 0.25 -5.19 13.60
C ALA A 86 -0.10 -4.71 12.18
N TYR A 87 0.10 -3.41 11.92
CA TYR A 87 -0.08 -2.84 10.60
C TYR A 87 1.02 -3.36 9.66
N SER A 88 0.76 -4.52 9.07
CA SER A 88 1.77 -5.38 8.42
C SER A 88 1.64 -5.41 6.91
N SER A 89 0.51 -4.97 6.37
CA SER A 89 0.29 -4.87 4.93
C SER A 89 -0.75 -3.79 4.60
N PHE A 90 -0.66 -3.29 3.37
CA PHE A 90 -1.67 -2.41 2.80
C PHE A 90 -2.08 -3.00 1.45
N GLU A 91 -3.39 -3.13 1.24
CA GLU A 91 -3.97 -3.62 0.00
C GLU A 91 -4.17 -2.47 -0.99
N PHE A 92 -3.82 -2.68 -2.26
CA PHE A 92 -4.00 -1.69 -3.31
C PHE A 92 -5.01 -2.17 -4.34
N ASP A 93 -5.89 -1.26 -4.74
CA ASP A 93 -6.78 -1.44 -5.88
C ASP A 93 -5.97 -1.42 -7.17
N THR A 94 -5.71 -2.61 -7.74
CA THR A 94 -4.90 -2.81 -8.94
C THR A 94 -5.59 -2.29 -10.21
N THR A 95 -6.89 -1.99 -10.15
CA THR A 95 -7.67 -1.49 -11.29
C THR A 95 -7.36 -0.02 -11.58
N ARG A 96 -6.91 0.73 -10.57
CA ARG A 96 -6.60 2.16 -10.70
C ARG A 96 -5.34 2.40 -11.54
N VAL A 97 -5.41 3.35 -12.46
CA VAL A 97 -4.24 3.88 -13.19
C VAL A 97 -3.64 5.00 -12.35
N ASN A 98 -2.79 4.64 -11.39
CA ASN A 98 -2.14 5.60 -10.50
C ASN A 98 -0.84 5.06 -9.90
N ALA A 99 -0.10 5.91 -9.19
CA ALA A 99 1.04 5.56 -8.35
C ALA A 99 0.99 6.32 -7.01
N TYR A 100 1.52 5.70 -5.95
CA TYR A 100 1.48 6.26 -4.60
C TYR A 100 2.82 6.08 -3.89
N TYR A 101 3.09 6.97 -2.93
CA TYR A 101 4.13 6.79 -1.92
C TYR A 101 3.49 6.63 -0.53
N HIS A 102 3.81 5.54 0.14
CA HIS A 102 3.30 5.21 1.47
C HIS A 102 4.32 5.63 2.54
N LEU A 103 3.99 6.69 3.27
CA LEU A 103 4.87 7.28 4.29
C LEU A 103 5.25 6.29 5.40
N LEU A 104 4.25 5.57 5.95
CA LEU A 104 4.45 4.66 7.08
C LEU A 104 5.33 3.45 6.73
N PHE A 105 5.26 2.98 5.49
CA PHE A 105 6.05 1.83 5.02
C PHE A 105 7.31 2.22 4.27
N ASN A 106 7.51 3.51 4.02
CA ASN A 106 8.54 4.03 3.11
C ASN A 106 8.58 3.26 1.78
N ARG A 107 7.43 3.15 1.10
CA ARG A 107 7.28 2.33 -0.13
C ARG A 107 6.65 3.10 -1.27
N ILE A 108 7.15 2.87 -2.47
CA ILE A 108 6.51 3.31 -3.72
C ILE A 108 5.69 2.15 -4.27
N SER A 109 4.44 2.44 -4.63
CA SER A 109 3.53 1.52 -5.30
C SER A 109 3.19 2.10 -6.67
N LYS A 110 3.46 1.35 -7.75
CA LYS A 110 3.20 1.78 -9.13
C LYS A 110 2.62 0.63 -9.94
N LYS A 111 1.63 0.90 -10.78
CA LYS A 111 1.14 -0.03 -11.81
C LYS A 111 2.11 -0.12 -13.00
#